data_AF-X0XV29-F1
#
_entry.id   AF-X0XV29-F1
#
_cell.length_a   1.000
_cell.length_b   1.000
_cell.length_c   1.000
_cell.angle_alpha   90.00
_cell.angle_beta   90.00
_cell.angle_gamma   90.00
#
_symmetry.space_group_name_H-M   'P 1'
#
loop_
_entity.id
_entity.type
_entity.pdbx_description
1 polymer ?
#
loop_
_entity_poly.entity_id
_entity_poly.type
_entity_poly.pdbx_seq_one_letter_code
_entity_poly.pdbx_strand_id
1 'polypeptide(L)'
;PYGAKTDPVEEFAFEEDTADASHGNYTWANSAYAMAVNINKSFKEWGWCSQIQGVEAGGLVDALPVHSFPSMDGGVDMKCPTEIAIPDRREAELATNGFMPLIHRKNTDMAAFIGAQSLQKPAEYDTKEATSNANLSARLPYLFASCRFAHKGEFQHT
;
A
#
# COMPACT_ATOMS: atom_id res chain seq x y z
N PRO A 1 1.54 19.79 -3.74
CA PRO A 1 2.00 21.15 -3.43
C PRO A 1 1.21 22.17 -4.22
N TYR A 2 0.67 23.17 -3.54
CA TYR A 2 -0.02 24.28 -4.19
C TYR A 2 0.96 25.14 -4.98
N GLY A 3 0.56 25.57 -6.16
CA GLY A 3 1.38 26.37 -7.05
C GLY A 3 0.69 26.59 -8.39
N ALA A 4 1.06 27.66 -9.09
CA ALA A 4 0.38 28.07 -10.32
C ALA A 4 0.45 27.02 -11.43
N LYS A 5 1.45 26.12 -11.39
CA LYS A 5 1.66 25.05 -12.38
C LYS A 5 1.13 23.68 -11.93
N THR A 6 0.77 23.53 -10.67
CA THR A 6 0.38 22.25 -10.07
C THR A 6 -1.09 22.28 -9.63
N ASP A 7 -1.35 22.92 -8.51
CA ASP A 7 -2.68 23.07 -7.92
C ASP A 7 -2.85 24.54 -7.49
N PRO A 8 -3.46 25.40 -8.32
CA PRO A 8 -3.56 26.83 -8.07
C PRO A 8 -4.64 27.14 -7.03
N VAL A 9 -4.33 28.08 -6.12
CA VAL A 9 -5.31 28.64 -5.19
C VAL A 9 -6.05 29.80 -5.87
N GLU A 10 -7.38 29.80 -5.83
CA GLU A 10 -8.19 30.83 -6.52
C GLU A 10 -8.11 32.22 -5.88
N GLU A 11 -7.91 32.29 -4.56
CA GLU A 11 -8.05 33.53 -3.80
C GLU A 11 -6.81 34.43 -3.86
N PHE A 12 -5.61 33.86 -3.97
CA PHE A 12 -4.36 34.59 -4.09
C PHE A 12 -3.27 33.74 -4.75
N ALA A 13 -2.25 34.42 -5.29
CA ALA A 13 -1.08 33.76 -5.87
C ALA A 13 -0.23 33.11 -4.75
N PHE A 14 -0.53 31.85 -4.46
CA PHE A 14 0.20 31.02 -3.51
C PHE A 14 1.15 30.06 -4.22
N GLU A 15 2.37 29.96 -3.69
CA GLU A 15 3.37 28.98 -4.12
C GLU A 15 3.89 28.28 -2.86
N GLU A 16 3.68 26.97 -2.78
CA GLU A 16 4.14 26.15 -1.66
C GLU A 16 5.62 25.80 -1.83
N ASP A 17 6.44 26.25 -0.87
CA ASP A 17 7.87 25.97 -0.88
C ASP A 17 8.16 24.52 -0.42
N THR A 18 8.53 23.68 -1.38
CA THR A 18 8.89 22.27 -1.12
C THR A 18 10.39 22.06 -0.86
N ALA A 19 11.20 23.12 -0.79
CA ALA A 19 12.65 23.10 -0.50
C ALA A 19 13.39 21.96 -1.21
N ASP A 20 13.47 22.03 -2.55
CA ASP A 20 14.07 20.99 -3.42
C ASP A 20 13.51 19.58 -3.19
N ALA A 21 12.19 19.52 -2.98
CA ALA A 21 11.48 18.30 -2.67
C ALA A 21 11.92 17.62 -1.36
N SER A 22 12.26 18.39 -0.33
CA SER A 22 12.46 17.90 1.03
C SER A 22 11.23 17.16 1.56
N HIS A 23 11.41 15.95 2.09
CA HIS A 23 10.30 15.11 2.56
C HIS A 23 9.44 15.78 3.64
N GLY A 24 10.04 16.61 4.49
CA GLY A 24 9.34 17.28 5.59
C GLY A 24 8.32 18.33 5.15
N ASN A 25 8.38 18.77 3.89
CA ASN A 25 7.50 19.83 3.36
C ASN A 25 6.33 19.25 2.53
N TYR A 26 6.15 17.93 2.51
CA TYR A 26 5.00 17.30 1.87
C TYR A 26 3.97 16.87 2.91
N THR A 27 2.71 16.93 2.51
CA THR A 27 1.61 16.34 3.29
C THR A 27 1.53 14.84 2.98
N TRP A 28 2.02 14.02 3.90
CA TRP A 28 1.98 12.56 3.78
C TRP A 28 0.68 11.98 4.35
N ALA A 29 0.08 11.06 3.60
CA ALA A 29 -1.07 10.28 4.05
C ALA A 29 -0.62 8.92 4.57
N ASN A 30 -1.31 8.40 5.59
CA ASN A 30 -1.03 7.06 6.12
C ASN A 30 -1.40 5.98 5.07
N SER A 31 -0.44 5.10 4.75
CA SER A 31 -0.62 4.00 3.79
C SER A 31 -1.67 2.96 4.22
N ALA A 32 -2.03 2.91 5.50
CA ALA A 32 -3.14 2.10 5.99
C ALA A 32 -4.47 2.47 5.31
N TYR A 33 -4.68 3.75 4.95
CA TYR A 33 -5.86 4.17 4.20
C TYR A 33 -5.87 3.60 2.79
N ALA A 34 -4.71 3.53 2.12
CA ALA A 34 -4.61 2.92 0.80
C ALA A 34 -4.95 1.42 0.85
N MET A 35 -4.46 0.69 1.86
CA MET A 35 -4.85 -0.72 2.06
C MET A 35 -6.34 -0.87 2.38
N ALA A 36 -6.91 0.02 3.19
CA ALA A 36 -8.35 0.00 3.51
C ALA A 36 -9.22 0.21 2.25
N VAL A 37 -8.81 1.09 1.33
CA VAL A 37 -9.47 1.25 0.03
C VAL A 37 -9.43 -0.04 -0.78
N ASN A 38 -8.29 -0.72 -0.84
CA ASN A 38 -8.16 -2.01 -1.53
C ASN A 38 -9.06 -3.10 -0.93
N ILE A 39 -9.13 -3.18 0.41
CA ILE A 39 -10.03 -4.10 1.12
C ILE A 39 -11.50 -3.80 0.74
N ASN A 40 -11.90 -2.52 0.77
CA ASN A 40 -13.26 -2.11 0.42
C ASN A 40 -13.58 -2.41 -1.05
N LYS A 41 -12.63 -2.17 -1.96
CA LYS A 41 -12.76 -2.47 -3.39
C LYS A 41 -12.95 -3.98 -3.62
N SER A 42 -12.09 -4.80 -3.03
CA SER A 42 -12.21 -6.27 -3.09
C SER A 42 -13.58 -6.74 -2.60
N PHE A 43 -14.05 -6.21 -1.47
CA PHE A 43 -15.35 -6.56 -0.93
C PHE A 43 -16.50 -6.10 -1.84
N LYS A 44 -16.40 -4.91 -2.44
CA LYS A 44 -17.42 -4.37 -3.33
C LYS A 44 -17.54 -5.16 -4.63
N GLU A 45 -16.43 -5.58 -5.21
CA GLU A 45 -16.39 -6.30 -6.49
C GLU A 45 -16.72 -7.78 -6.34
N TRP A 46 -16.15 -8.45 -5.33
CA TRP A 46 -16.21 -9.91 -5.20
C TRP A 46 -17.03 -10.40 -4.01
N GLY A 47 -17.42 -9.52 -3.09
CA GLY A 47 -18.09 -9.89 -1.83
C GLY A 47 -17.14 -10.45 -0.76
N TRP A 48 -15.83 -10.52 -1.05
CA TRP A 48 -14.78 -11.06 -0.20
C TRP A 48 -13.55 -10.16 -0.23
N CYS A 49 -12.78 -10.12 0.86
CA CYS A 49 -11.55 -9.33 0.97
C CYS A 49 -10.28 -10.15 0.66
N SER A 50 -10.34 -11.02 -0.35
CA SER A 50 -9.23 -11.91 -0.73
C SER A 50 -8.28 -11.27 -1.75
N GLN A 51 -8.74 -10.32 -2.56
CA GLN A 51 -7.97 -9.66 -3.61
C GLN A 51 -7.47 -8.29 -3.15
N ILE A 52 -6.45 -8.29 -2.29
CA ILE A 52 -5.90 -7.07 -1.66
C ILE A 52 -4.37 -6.96 -1.83
N GLN A 53 -3.77 -7.85 -2.60
CA GLN A 53 -2.32 -7.96 -2.79
C GLN A 53 -2.00 -8.29 -4.24
N GLY A 54 -0.78 -7.97 -4.69
CA GLY A 54 -0.33 -8.17 -6.05
C GLY A 54 -0.80 -7.06 -6.99
N VAL A 55 0.04 -6.74 -7.98
CA VAL A 55 -0.18 -5.63 -8.94
C VAL A 55 -1.49 -5.81 -9.72
N GLU A 56 -1.78 -7.04 -10.15
CA GLU A 56 -2.97 -7.36 -10.95
C GLU A 56 -4.11 -8.00 -10.12
N ALA A 57 -3.87 -8.26 -8.82
CA ALA A 57 -4.76 -9.02 -7.94
C ALA A 57 -5.35 -8.17 -6.81
N GLY A 58 -5.53 -6.86 -7.07
CA GLY A 58 -6.23 -5.93 -6.19
C GLY A 58 -5.35 -5.21 -5.16
N GLY A 59 -4.03 -5.39 -5.21
CA GLY A 59 -3.07 -4.65 -4.37
C GLY A 59 -2.62 -3.31 -4.94
N LEU A 60 -3.06 -2.94 -6.15
CA LEU A 60 -2.70 -1.71 -6.84
C LEU A 60 -3.37 -0.48 -6.21
N VAL A 61 -2.57 0.56 -6.01
CA VAL A 61 -2.97 1.91 -5.63
C VAL A 61 -2.58 2.83 -6.80
N ASP A 62 -3.57 3.31 -7.52
CA ASP A 62 -3.43 4.19 -8.68
C ASP A 62 -3.68 5.66 -8.34
N ALA A 63 -3.42 6.54 -9.31
CA ALA A 63 -3.67 7.97 -9.22
C ALA A 63 -3.02 8.64 -8.00
N LEU A 64 -1.81 8.20 -7.62
CA LEU A 64 -1.07 8.85 -6.54
C LEU A 64 -0.65 10.27 -6.94
N PRO A 65 -0.68 11.24 -6.01
CA PRO A 65 -0.19 12.58 -6.29
C PRO A 65 1.28 12.54 -6.70
N VAL A 66 1.56 13.08 -7.89
CA VAL A 66 2.91 13.19 -8.45
C VAL A 66 3.31 14.66 -8.47
N HIS A 67 4.47 14.96 -7.93
CA HIS A 67 5.08 16.28 -8.06
C HIS A 67 6.38 16.15 -8.87
N SER A 68 6.40 16.81 -10.04
CA SER A 68 7.56 16.87 -10.92
C SER A 68 8.19 18.26 -10.85
N PHE A 69 9.51 18.32 -10.71
CA PHE A 69 10.26 19.55 -10.53
C PHE A 69 11.54 19.55 -11.38
N PRO A 70 12.06 20.74 -11.75
CA PRO A 70 13.33 20.83 -12.48
C PRO A 70 14.48 20.28 -11.63
N SER A 71 15.30 19.42 -12.21
CA SER A 71 16.50 18.87 -11.59
C SER A 71 17.70 19.81 -11.78
N MET A 72 18.69 19.71 -10.89
CA MET A 72 19.96 20.46 -10.98
C MET A 72 20.75 20.12 -12.25
N ASP A 73 20.56 18.91 -12.80
CA ASP A 73 21.23 18.45 -14.01
C ASP A 73 20.51 18.89 -15.30
N GLY A 74 19.51 19.77 -15.21
CA GLY A 74 18.73 20.28 -16.35
C GLY A 74 17.61 19.35 -16.82
N GLY A 75 17.36 18.24 -16.12
CA GLY A 75 16.25 17.32 -16.34
C GLY A 75 14.98 17.70 -15.58
N VAL A 76 13.97 16.82 -15.65
CA VAL A 76 12.77 16.88 -14.81
C VAL A 76 12.78 15.65 -13.92
N ASP A 77 12.81 15.86 -12.60
CA ASP A 77 12.73 14.80 -11.61
C ASP A 77 11.31 14.69 -11.06
N MET A 78 10.97 13.48 -10.62
CA MET A 78 9.67 13.13 -10.06
C MET A 78 9.84 12.74 -8.61
N LYS A 79 9.12 13.40 -7.70
CA LYS A 79 9.11 13.00 -6.29
C LYS A 79 8.40 11.65 -6.14
N CYS A 80 9.04 10.73 -5.42
CA CYS A 80 8.45 9.43 -5.09
C CYS A 80 7.22 9.62 -4.17
N PRO A 81 6.03 9.10 -4.54
CA PRO A 81 4.81 9.21 -3.74
C PRO A 81 4.77 8.36 -2.45
N THR A 82 5.74 7.47 -2.20
CA THR A 82 5.75 6.53 -1.05
C THR A 82 6.89 6.76 -0.07
N GLU A 83 7.37 8.00 0.04
CA GLU A 83 8.57 8.44 0.79
C GLU A 83 9.89 7.86 0.28
N ILE A 84 9.96 6.56 0.00
CA ILE A 84 11.14 5.89 -0.53
C ILE A 84 10.73 4.83 -1.57
N ALA A 85 11.56 4.69 -2.61
CA ALA A 85 11.45 3.56 -3.53
C ALA A 85 12.06 2.31 -2.88
N ILE A 86 11.22 1.30 -2.64
CA ILE A 86 11.64 0.04 -2.01
C ILE A 86 11.99 -0.96 -3.12
N PRO A 87 13.23 -1.47 -3.19
CA PRO A 87 13.58 -2.52 -4.15
C PRO A 87 13.00 -3.88 -3.71
N ASP A 88 12.76 -4.78 -4.67
CA ASP A 88 12.15 -6.09 -4.45
C ASP A 88 12.81 -6.90 -3.32
N ARG A 89 14.15 -6.86 -3.23
CA ARG A 89 14.88 -7.52 -2.14
C ARG A 89 14.47 -6.99 -0.76
N ARG A 90 14.34 -5.67 -0.61
CA ARG A 90 13.94 -5.03 0.64
C ARG A 90 12.48 -5.31 0.94
N GLU A 91 11.62 -5.38 -0.08
CA GLU A 91 10.24 -5.81 0.14
C GLU A 91 10.20 -7.23 0.73
N ALA A 92 10.93 -8.19 0.16
CA ALA A 92 10.95 -9.55 0.69
C ALA A 92 11.47 -9.62 2.14
N GLU A 93 12.49 -8.81 2.47
CA GLU A 93 13.00 -8.65 3.84
C GLU A 93 11.93 -8.07 4.80
N LEU A 94 11.17 -7.08 4.36
CA LEU A 94 10.09 -6.47 5.14
C LEU A 94 8.90 -7.42 5.32
N ALA A 95 8.49 -8.12 4.26
CA ALA A 95 7.42 -9.10 4.29
C ALA A 95 7.75 -10.27 5.24
N THR A 96 9.00 -10.72 5.27
CA THR A 96 9.48 -11.74 6.22
C THR A 96 9.37 -11.27 7.68
N ASN A 97 9.49 -9.96 7.93
CA ASN A 97 9.34 -9.34 9.24
C ASN A 97 7.88 -8.96 9.58
N GLY A 98 6.91 -9.36 8.74
CA GLY A 98 5.48 -9.10 8.99
C GLY A 98 5.00 -7.69 8.64
N PHE A 99 5.75 -6.97 7.81
CA PHE A 99 5.33 -5.67 7.28
C PHE A 99 4.64 -5.82 5.91
N MET A 100 3.80 -4.83 5.58
CA MET A 100 3.17 -4.69 4.26
C MET A 100 3.68 -3.41 3.58
N PRO A 101 4.82 -3.47 2.86
CA PRO A 101 5.33 -2.30 2.16
C PRO A 101 4.47 -1.96 0.95
N LEU A 102 4.29 -0.65 0.72
CA LEU A 102 3.70 -0.11 -0.50
C LEU A 102 4.82 0.22 -1.47
N ILE A 103 4.93 -0.53 -2.57
CA ILE A 103 6.02 -0.34 -3.54
C ILE A 103 5.57 0.62 -4.64
N HIS A 104 6.23 1.76 -4.75
CA HIS A 104 6.07 2.67 -5.88
C HIS A 104 6.72 2.12 -7.16
N ARG A 105 5.97 2.17 -8.27
CA ARG A 105 6.51 1.86 -9.60
C ARG A 105 7.19 3.12 -10.16
N LYS A 106 8.50 3.01 -10.38
CA LYS A 106 9.35 4.10 -10.88
C LYS A 106 8.75 4.77 -12.12
N ASN A 107 8.76 6.11 -12.12
CA ASN A 107 8.26 6.99 -13.19
C ASN A 107 6.76 6.83 -13.51
N THR A 108 5.97 6.31 -12.59
CA THR A 108 4.50 6.23 -12.72
C THR A 108 3.83 6.80 -11.49
N ASP A 109 2.53 7.04 -11.54
CA ASP A 109 1.67 7.43 -10.43
C ASP A 109 1.08 6.21 -9.69
N MET A 110 1.69 5.03 -9.87
CA MET A 110 1.18 3.76 -9.38
C MET A 110 2.07 3.21 -8.27
N ALA A 111 1.46 2.63 -7.24
CA ALA A 111 2.13 1.80 -6.25
C ALA A 111 1.33 0.52 -5.99
N ALA A 112 1.95 -0.51 -5.42
CA ALA A 112 1.27 -1.75 -5.13
C ALA A 112 1.73 -2.38 -3.81
N PHE A 113 0.79 -2.98 -3.09
CA PHE A 113 1.09 -3.96 -2.04
C PHE A 113 1.35 -5.31 -2.70
N ILE A 114 2.59 -5.79 -2.66
CA ILE A 114 2.94 -7.09 -3.26
C ILE A 114 2.43 -8.25 -2.42
N GLY A 115 2.54 -8.14 -1.09
CA GLY A 115 2.05 -9.11 -0.13
C GLY A 115 1.25 -8.47 1.00
N ALA A 116 0.34 -9.27 1.57
CA ALA A 116 -0.46 -8.89 2.74
C ALA A 116 -0.18 -9.84 3.92
N GLN A 117 1.02 -9.74 4.48
CA GLN A 117 1.43 -10.48 5.68
C GLN A 117 0.88 -9.78 6.93
N SER A 118 0.48 -10.58 7.93
CA SER A 118 0.23 -10.04 9.27
C SER A 118 1.54 -9.91 10.05
N LEU A 119 1.48 -9.29 11.23
CA LEU A 119 2.62 -9.18 12.14
C LEU A 119 2.98 -10.52 12.81
N GLN A 120 2.14 -11.55 12.70
CA GLN A 120 2.39 -12.85 13.30
C GLN A 120 3.56 -13.53 12.62
N LYS A 121 4.57 -13.93 13.40
CA LYS A 121 5.61 -14.84 12.95
C LYS A 121 5.09 -16.28 12.99
N PRO A 122 4.89 -16.97 11.85
CA PRO A 122 4.40 -18.34 11.83
C PRO A 122 5.42 -19.28 12.48
N ALA A 123 4.95 -20.21 13.30
CA ALA A 123 5.80 -21.21 13.92
C ALA A 123 6.19 -22.30 12.91
N GLU A 124 7.42 -22.79 13.01
CA GLU A 124 7.89 -23.95 12.28
C GLU A 124 7.54 -25.22 13.07
N TYR A 125 7.03 -26.22 12.36
CA TYR A 125 6.63 -27.51 12.91
C TYR A 125 7.34 -28.64 12.17
N ASP A 126 7.41 -29.82 12.82
CA ASP A 126 8.09 -31.00 12.28
C ASP A 126 7.46 -31.51 10.98
N THR A 127 6.13 -31.37 10.84
CA THR A 127 5.42 -31.76 9.62
C THR A 127 5.25 -30.59 8.67
N LYS A 128 5.43 -30.87 7.37
CA LYS A 128 5.26 -29.86 6.31
C LYS A 128 3.82 -29.33 6.25
N GLU A 129 2.82 -30.16 6.56
CA GLU A 129 1.43 -29.70 6.57
C GLU A 129 1.18 -28.69 7.70
N ALA A 130 1.69 -28.95 8.91
CA ALA A 130 1.50 -28.05 10.05
C ALA A 130 2.17 -26.69 9.82
N THR A 131 3.40 -26.69 9.31
CA THR A 131 4.12 -25.48 8.92
C THR A 131 3.39 -24.71 7.82
N SER A 132 2.84 -25.41 6.81
CA SER A 132 2.07 -24.77 5.74
C SER A 132 0.79 -24.10 6.27
N ASN A 133 0.08 -24.76 7.18
CA ASN A 133 -1.13 -24.20 7.81
C ASN A 133 -0.81 -22.96 8.66
N ALA A 134 0.28 -23.00 9.42
CA ALA A 134 0.74 -21.84 10.19
C ALA A 134 1.06 -20.65 9.27
N ASN A 135 1.75 -20.89 8.16
CA ASN A 135 2.03 -19.86 7.15
C ASN A 135 0.77 -19.27 6.50
N LEU A 136 -0.26 -20.09 6.25
CA LEU A 136 -1.53 -19.60 5.72
C LEU A 136 -2.25 -18.72 6.74
N SER A 137 -2.24 -19.11 8.03
CA SER A 137 -2.89 -18.34 9.09
C SER A 137 -2.26 -16.97 9.33
N ALA A 138 -0.97 -16.81 9.01
CA ALA A 138 -0.25 -15.55 9.16
C ALA A 138 -0.54 -14.51 8.04
N ARG A 139 -1.32 -14.86 7.01
CA ARG A 139 -1.62 -13.97 5.87
C ARG A 139 -3.03 -13.39 5.97
N LEU A 140 -3.14 -12.07 5.79
CA LEU A 140 -4.40 -11.35 5.92
C LEU A 140 -5.51 -11.80 4.96
N PRO A 141 -5.26 -12.13 3.67
CA PRO A 141 -6.31 -12.58 2.76
C PRO A 141 -7.07 -13.81 3.27
N TYR A 142 -6.38 -14.75 3.92
CA TYR A 142 -7.00 -15.95 4.50
C TYR A 142 -7.67 -15.67 5.84
N LEU A 143 -7.09 -14.78 6.65
CA LEU A 143 -7.73 -14.30 7.88
C LEU A 143 -9.07 -13.60 7.57
N PHE A 144 -9.13 -12.73 6.56
CA PHE A 144 -10.38 -12.08 6.18
C PHE A 144 -11.45 -13.06 5.72
N ALA A 145 -11.09 -14.10 4.98
CA ALA A 145 -12.01 -15.16 4.60
C ALA A 145 -12.59 -15.87 5.85
N SER A 146 -11.72 -16.22 6.80
CA SER A 146 -12.11 -16.87 8.05
C SER A 146 -13.02 -15.97 8.91
N CYS A 147 -12.67 -14.68 9.07
CA CYS A 147 -13.49 -13.72 9.80
C CYS A 147 -14.87 -13.53 9.16
N ARG A 148 -14.96 -13.55 7.83
CA ARG A 148 -16.25 -13.44 7.13
C ARG A 148 -17.16 -14.64 7.40
N PHE A 149 -16.61 -15.86 7.44
CA PHE A 149 -17.37 -17.04 7.85
C PHE A 149 -17.80 -16.94 9.31
N ALA A 150 -16.92 -16.50 10.21
CA ALA A 150 -17.25 -16.31 11.62
C ALA A 150 -18.40 -15.31 11.81
N HIS A 151 -18.34 -14.14 11.17
CA HIS A 151 -19.42 -13.15 11.20
C HIS A 151 -20.74 -13.75 10.72
N LYS A 152 -20.74 -14.54 9.63
CA LYS A 152 -21.95 -15.20 9.13
C LYS A 152 -22.51 -16.25 10.08
N GLY A 153 -21.66 -17.02 10.74
CA GLY A 153 -22.05 -18.03 11.72
C GLY A 153 -22.68 -17.42 12.97
N GLU A 154 -22.15 -16.29 13.45
CA GLU A 154 -22.69 -15.59 14.62
C GLU A 154 -24.12 -15.08 14.38
N PHE A 155 -24.40 -14.53 13.19
CA PHE A 155 -25.74 -14.08 12.80
C PHE A 155 -26.78 -15.20 12.60
N GLN A 156 -26.37 -16.48 12.51
CA GLN A 156 -27.31 -17.60 12.44
C GLN A 156 -27.76 -18.09 13.81
N HIS A 157 -27.09 -17.67 14.88
CA HIS A 157 -27.37 -18.10 16.25
C HIS A 157 -28.03 -17.01 17.12
N THR A 158 -28.33 -15.85 16.54
CA THR A 158 -29.12 -14.75 17.13
C THR A 158 -30.42 -14.54 16.38
#